data_AF-A0A961Y0F4-F1
#
_entry.id   AF-A0A961Y0F4-F1
#
_cell.length_a   1.000
_cell.length_b   1.000
_cell.length_c   1.000
_cell.angle_alpha   90.00
_cell.angle_beta   90.00
_cell.angle_gamma   90.00
#
_symmetry.space_group_name_H-M   'P 1'
#
loop_
_entity.id
_entity.type
_entity.pdbx_description
1 polymer ?
#
loop_
_entity_poly.entity_id
_entity_poly.type
_entity_poly.pdbx_seq_one_letter_code
_entity_poly.pdbx_strand_id
1 'polypeptide(L)'
;TQSFGKGSVQTIIPLPENGALRLTTALYYTPSGKSIQGKGITPDIKVEQPLPEELKGRDVSRGESGLKGHIKGVEESDEGSGSAAYVPPDPKDDLQLSYAEELLRGLKSDPSFPPNPEKAVLNQ
;
A
#
# COMPACT_ATOMS: atom_id res chain seq x y z
N THR A 1 4.68 6.51 -2.07
CA THR A 1 3.35 6.71 -1.43
C THR A 1 3.03 5.53 -0.52
N GLN A 2 2.01 5.62 0.36
CA GLN A 2 1.55 4.49 1.18
C GLN A 2 0.79 3.48 0.33
N SER A 3 0.79 2.19 0.68
CA SER A 3 0.04 1.19 -0.09
C SER A 3 -1.48 1.34 0.07
N PHE A 4 -2.25 0.68 -0.80
CA PHE A 4 -3.72 0.66 -0.75
C PHE A 4 -4.33 0.15 0.57
N GLY A 5 -3.68 -0.75 1.32
CA GLY A 5 -4.20 -1.22 2.61
C GLY A 5 -5.25 -2.34 2.57
N LYS A 6 -5.32 -3.11 1.48
CA LYS A 6 -6.10 -4.36 1.46
C LYS A 6 -5.32 -5.47 2.14
N GLY A 7 -5.77 -5.88 3.31
CA GLY A 7 -5.15 -6.90 4.14
C GLY A 7 -6.09 -8.05 4.49
N SER A 8 -7.15 -8.30 3.73
CA SER A 8 -8.14 -9.34 4.02
C SER A 8 -8.06 -10.52 3.04
N VAL A 9 -8.34 -11.73 3.55
CA VAL A 9 -8.42 -12.97 2.78
C VAL A 9 -9.87 -13.39 2.66
N GLN A 10 -10.31 -13.69 1.44
CA GLN A 10 -11.67 -14.12 1.16
C GLN A 10 -11.68 -15.58 0.70
N THR A 11 -12.59 -16.37 1.26
CA THR A 11 -12.83 -17.76 0.88
C THR A 11 -14.19 -17.87 0.21
N ILE A 12 -14.27 -18.68 -0.85
CA ILE A 12 -15.53 -19.00 -1.52
C ILE A 12 -16.03 -20.32 -0.93
N ILE A 13 -17.22 -20.29 -0.32
CA ILE A 13 -17.88 -21.45 0.28
C ILE A 13 -19.06 -21.82 -0.64
N PRO A 14 -19.02 -22.96 -1.34
CA PRO A 14 -20.12 -23.38 -2.20
C PRO A 14 -21.38 -23.71 -1.37
N LEU A 15 -22.54 -23.36 -1.90
CA LEU A 15 -23.85 -23.64 -1.32
C LEU A 15 -24.63 -24.61 -2.23
N PRO A 16 -25.68 -25.29 -1.72
CA PRO A 16 -26.61 -26.03 -2.57
C PRO A 16 -27.21 -25.16 -3.68
N GLU A 17 -27.74 -25.80 -4.73
CA GLU A 17 -28.40 -25.13 -5.87
C GLU A 17 -27.52 -24.13 -6.63
N ASN A 18 -26.22 -24.43 -6.78
CA ASN A 18 -25.24 -23.61 -7.53
C ASN A 18 -24.99 -22.21 -6.92
N GLY A 19 -25.30 -22.00 -5.65
CA GLY A 19 -24.95 -20.77 -4.92
C GLY A 19 -23.50 -20.78 -4.39
N ALA A 20 -22.97 -19.62 -4.01
CA ALA A 20 -21.71 -19.51 -3.29
C ALA A 20 -21.69 -18.30 -2.35
N LEU A 21 -21.05 -18.45 -1.20
CA LEU A 21 -20.80 -17.38 -0.24
C LEU A 21 -19.34 -16.97 -0.31
N ARG A 22 -19.07 -15.67 -0.53
CA ARG A 22 -17.72 -15.10 -0.41
C ARG A 22 -17.60 -14.45 0.96
N LEU A 23 -16.76 -15.02 1.82
CA LEU A 23 -16.60 -14.60 3.21
C LEU A 23 -15.14 -14.23 3.49
N THR A 24 -14.93 -13.12 4.19
CA THR A 24 -13.60 -12.79 4.73
C THR A 24 -13.31 -13.68 5.93
N THR A 25 -12.23 -14.45 5.86
CA THR A 25 -11.88 -15.48 6.86
C THR A 25 -10.62 -15.16 7.64
N ALA A 26 -9.75 -14.30 7.11
CA ALA A 26 -8.50 -13.93 7.77
C ALA A 26 -8.03 -12.52 7.37
N LEU A 27 -7.07 -12.00 8.13
CA LEU A 27 -6.35 -10.76 7.87
C LEU A 27 -4.83 -11.03 7.78
N TYR A 28 -4.13 -10.26 6.96
CA TYR A 28 -2.68 -10.26 6.87
C TYR A 28 -2.05 -9.29 7.87
N TYR A 29 -1.02 -9.79 8.55
CA TYR A 29 -0.17 -9.04 9.46
C TYR A 29 1.28 -9.11 9.01
N THR A 30 2.04 -8.05 9.24
CA THR A 30 3.50 -8.05 9.05
C THR A 30 4.16 -8.97 10.07
N PRO A 31 5.43 -9.40 9.88
CA PRO A 31 6.13 -10.20 10.89
C PRO A 31 6.30 -9.46 12.22
N SER A 32 6.32 -8.13 12.18
CA SER A 32 6.25 -7.25 13.35
C SER A 32 4.83 -7.09 13.95
N GLY A 33 3.88 -7.95 13.58
CA GLY A 33 2.53 -7.97 14.14
C GLY A 33 1.62 -6.81 13.73
N LYS A 34 1.97 -6.01 12.71
CA LYS A 34 1.15 -4.86 12.28
C LYS A 34 0.07 -5.28 11.28
N SER A 35 -1.15 -4.82 11.47
CA SER A 35 -2.28 -5.08 10.55
C SER A 35 -2.12 -4.30 9.25
N ILE A 36 -2.30 -4.98 8.11
CA ILE A 36 -2.28 -4.33 6.79
C ILE A 36 -3.66 -3.78 6.42
N GLN A 37 -4.75 -4.41 6.89
CA GLN A 37 -6.11 -4.00 6.55
C GLN A 37 -6.40 -2.57 7.04
N GLY A 38 -6.91 -1.71 6.16
CA GLY A 38 -7.29 -0.33 6.46
C GLY A 38 -6.10 0.66 6.52
N LYS A 39 -4.94 0.21 7.00
CA LYS A 39 -3.72 1.02 7.16
C LYS A 39 -2.75 0.90 5.99
N GLY A 40 -2.49 -0.31 5.49
CA GLY A 40 -1.44 -0.55 4.51
C GLY A 40 -0.01 -0.40 5.05
N ILE A 41 0.95 -0.34 4.13
CA ILE A 41 2.39 -0.23 4.40
C ILE A 41 2.86 1.18 4.06
N THR A 42 3.53 1.80 5.02
CA THR A 42 4.23 3.09 4.86
C THR A 42 5.63 2.82 4.29
N PRO A 43 6.05 3.52 3.22
CA PRO A 43 7.39 3.36 2.66
C PRO A 43 8.44 3.97 3.60
N ASP A 44 9.62 3.36 3.68
CA ASP A 44 10.77 3.94 4.40
C ASP A 44 11.32 5.18 3.68
N ILE A 45 11.35 5.14 2.34
CA ILE A 45 11.78 6.26 1.50
C ILE A 45 10.56 6.83 0.79
N LYS A 46 10.20 8.07 1.12
CA LYS A 46 9.07 8.76 0.50
C LYS A 46 9.55 9.53 -0.73
N VAL A 47 9.09 9.11 -1.91
CA VAL A 47 9.30 9.83 -3.17
C VAL A 47 7.93 10.29 -3.69
N GLU A 48 7.77 11.60 -3.84
CA GLU A 48 6.53 12.21 -4.33
C GLU A 48 6.56 12.28 -5.86
N GLN A 49 5.52 11.74 -6.52
CA GLN A 49 5.36 11.88 -7.97
C GLN A 49 4.51 13.12 -8.26
N PRO A 50 5.02 14.10 -9.03
CA PRO A 50 4.22 15.23 -9.45
C PRO A 50 3.04 14.77 -10.30
N LEU A 51 1.86 15.31 -9.99
CA LEU A 51 0.65 15.10 -10.77
C LEU A 51 0.60 16.12 -11.93
N PRO A 52 0.09 15.73 -13.10
CA PRO A 52 -0.26 16.62 -14.19
C PRO A 52 -1.24 17.71 -13.75
N GLU A 53 -1.22 18.86 -14.40
CA GLU A 53 -2.11 20.00 -14.08
C GLU A 53 -3.60 19.60 -14.06
N GLU A 54 -4.01 18.65 -14.90
CA GLU A 54 -5.38 18.16 -14.99
C GLU A 54 -5.83 17.36 -13.75
N LEU A 55 -4.86 16.80 -13.03
CA LEU A 55 -5.06 16.00 -11.82
C LEU A 55 -4.73 16.77 -10.54
N LYS A 56 -4.09 17.95 -10.64
CA LYS A 56 -3.82 18.80 -9.47
C LYS A 56 -5.13 19.27 -8.83
N GLY A 57 -5.16 19.21 -7.50
CA GLY A 57 -6.34 19.57 -6.70
C GLY A 57 -7.45 18.52 -6.68
N ARG A 58 -7.31 17.39 -7.39
CA ARG A 58 -8.19 16.22 -7.23
C ARG A 58 -7.65 15.31 -6.15
N ASP A 59 -8.55 14.71 -5.38
CA ASP A 59 -8.19 13.59 -4.51
C ASP A 59 -7.96 12.35 -5.37
N VAL A 60 -6.70 12.13 -5.75
CA VAL A 60 -6.26 10.98 -6.56
C VAL A 60 -5.78 9.82 -5.70
N SER A 61 -5.69 10.02 -4.38
CA SER A 61 -5.32 8.96 -3.46
C SER A 61 -6.53 8.07 -3.20
N ARG A 62 -6.36 6.76 -3.34
CA ARG A 62 -7.41 5.81 -2.99
C ARG A 62 -6.81 4.68 -2.17
N GLY A 63 -7.42 4.39 -1.03
CA GLY A 63 -7.10 3.25 -0.19
C GLY A 63 -8.34 2.52 0.30
N GLU A 64 -8.10 1.45 1.03
CA GLU A 64 -9.13 0.55 1.52
C GLU A 64 -10.05 1.22 2.55
N SER A 65 -9.48 2.01 3.46
CA SER A 65 -10.27 2.75 4.47
C SER A 65 -11.27 3.73 3.85
N GLY A 66 -11.04 4.17 2.61
CA GLY A 66 -11.96 5.05 1.87
C GLY A 66 -13.11 4.30 1.17
N LEU A 67 -13.10 2.97 1.10
CA LEU A 67 -14.14 2.21 0.42
C LEU A 67 -15.40 2.06 1.27
N LYS A 68 -16.57 2.17 0.63
CA LYS A 68 -17.85 1.94 1.28
C LYS A 68 -17.96 0.46 1.69
N GLY A 69 -18.22 0.22 2.98
CA GLY A 69 -18.38 -1.14 3.52
C GLY A 69 -17.06 -1.90 3.66
N HIS A 70 -15.92 -1.20 3.71
CA HIS A 70 -14.65 -1.82 4.04
C HIS A 70 -14.67 -2.40 5.46
N ILE A 71 -13.80 -3.37 5.70
CA ILE A 71 -13.58 -3.92 7.03
C ILE A 71 -12.59 -3.01 7.74
N LYS A 72 -13.01 -2.37 8.84
CA LYS A 72 -12.18 -1.46 9.62
C LYS A 72 -10.97 -2.20 10.20
N GLY A 73 -9.77 -1.68 9.92
CA GLY A 73 -8.53 -2.21 10.46
C GLY A 73 -8.35 -1.91 11.95
N VAL A 74 -7.63 -2.78 12.67
CA VAL A 74 -7.33 -2.56 14.10
C VAL A 74 -6.43 -1.34 14.33
N GLU A 75 -5.52 -1.08 13.40
CA GLU A 75 -4.57 0.06 13.43
C GLU A 75 -4.89 1.13 12.37
N GLU A 76 -6.13 1.18 11.89
CA GLU A 76 -6.56 2.20 10.95
C GLU A 76 -6.64 3.58 11.63
N SER A 77 -5.91 4.57 11.12
CA SER A 77 -5.97 5.97 11.55
C SER A 77 -6.94 6.78 10.70
N ASP A 78 -7.29 7.98 11.15
CA ASP A 78 -8.14 8.92 10.39
C ASP A 78 -7.47 9.38 9.08
N GLU A 79 -6.15 9.25 8.96
CA GLU A 79 -5.41 9.49 7.71
C GLU A 79 -5.67 8.39 6.67
N GLY A 80 -6.08 7.21 7.14
CA GLY A 80 -6.41 6.06 6.30
C GLY A 80 -5.23 5.44 5.56
N SER A 81 -5.55 4.59 4.59
CA SER A 81 -4.61 4.09 3.59
C SER A 81 -4.81 4.82 2.26
N GLY A 82 -3.81 4.79 1.40
CA GLY A 82 -3.98 5.28 0.04
C GLY A 82 -2.68 5.48 -0.74
N SER A 83 -2.75 5.10 -2.01
CA SER A 83 -1.73 5.39 -3.01
C SER A 83 -2.37 6.21 -4.13
N ALA A 84 -1.68 7.25 -4.60
CA ALA A 84 -1.96 7.81 -5.91
C ALA A 84 -1.62 6.76 -6.97
N ALA A 85 -2.60 6.36 -7.79
CA ALA A 85 -2.40 5.37 -8.87
C ALA A 85 -1.83 5.99 -10.16
N TYR A 86 -1.52 7.29 -10.14
CA TYR A 86 -1.01 7.98 -11.31
C TYR A 86 0.43 7.53 -11.61
N VAL A 87 0.62 7.03 -12.82
CA VAL A 87 1.91 6.68 -13.41
C VAL A 87 2.07 7.49 -14.70
N PRO A 88 3.16 8.26 -14.85
CA PRO A 88 3.45 8.96 -16.10
C PRO A 88 3.54 8.00 -17.30
N PRO A 89 3.09 8.39 -18.51
CA PRO A 89 3.19 7.53 -19.68
C PRO A 89 4.64 7.24 -20.12
N ASP A 90 5.54 8.21 -19.97
CA ASP A 90 6.96 8.03 -20.25
C ASP A 90 7.69 7.62 -18.95
N PRO A 91 8.40 6.47 -18.92
CA PRO A 91 9.19 6.03 -17.77
C PRO A 91 10.22 7.05 -17.28
N LYS A 92 10.70 7.95 -18.16
CA LYS A 92 11.67 9.00 -17.78
C LYS A 92 11.06 10.08 -16.89
N ASP A 93 9.75 10.27 -16.97
CA ASP A 93 9.01 11.22 -16.16
C ASP A 93 8.54 10.61 -14.82
N ASP A 94 8.73 9.30 -14.63
CA ASP A 94 8.47 8.61 -13.37
C ASP A 94 9.65 8.82 -12.41
N LEU A 95 9.45 9.75 -11.47
CA LEU A 95 10.44 10.08 -10.44
C LEU A 95 10.61 8.95 -9.44
N GLN A 96 9.56 8.16 -9.18
CA GLN A 96 9.67 7.05 -8.23
C GLN A 96 10.51 5.92 -8.82
N LEU A 97 10.31 5.62 -10.11
CA LEU A 97 11.09 4.63 -10.85
C LEU A 97 12.55 5.06 -11.02
N SER A 98 12.79 6.27 -11.53
CA SER A 98 14.16 6.79 -11.73
C SER A 98 14.93 6.87 -10.41
N TYR A 99 14.29 7.34 -9.32
CA TYR A 99 14.90 7.33 -7.98
C TYR A 99 15.32 5.92 -7.57
N ALA A 100 14.45 4.92 -7.76
CA ALA A 100 14.75 3.54 -7.39
C ALA A 100 15.94 2.99 -8.19
N GLU A 101 16.03 3.28 -9.49
CA GLU A 101 17.17 2.86 -10.31
C GLU A 101 18.49 3.52 -9.85
N GLU A 102 18.48 4.82 -9.59
CA GLU A 102 19.66 5.55 -9.10
C GLU A 102 20.14 5.00 -7.74
N LEU A 103 19.21 4.65 -6.86
CA LEU A 103 19.50 4.05 -5.55
C LEU A 103 20.16 2.67 -5.71
N LEU A 104 19.61 1.81 -6.57
CA LEU A 104 20.17 0.49 -6.86
C LEU A 104 21.54 0.54 -7.54
N ARG A 105 21.80 1.58 -8.35
CA ARG A 105 23.09 1.79 -9.03
C ARG A 105 24.12 2.50 -8.15
N GLY A 106 23.75 2.93 -6.95
CA GLY A 106 24.63 3.69 -6.03
C GLY A 106 24.92 5.12 -6.48
N LEU A 107 24.14 5.66 -7.42
CA LEU A 107 24.21 7.06 -7.83
C LEU A 107 23.53 7.99 -6.82
N LYS A 108 22.61 7.43 -6.04
CA LYS A 108 21.89 8.09 -4.95
C LYS A 108 22.03 7.28 -3.66
N SER A 109 22.09 7.98 -2.53
CA SER A 109 22.18 7.37 -1.20
C SER A 109 21.02 7.83 -0.33
N ASP A 110 20.39 6.90 0.38
CA ASP A 110 19.39 7.18 1.41
C ASP A 110 19.76 6.42 2.69
N PRO A 111 19.65 7.02 3.89
CA PRO A 111 19.93 6.34 5.15
C PRO A 111 19.10 5.06 5.38
N SER A 112 17.96 4.95 4.72
CA SER A 112 17.06 3.80 4.79
C SER A 112 17.42 2.70 3.79
N PHE A 113 18.47 2.88 3.00
CA PHE A 113 18.97 1.93 2.01
C PHE A 113 20.43 1.52 2.29
N PRO A 114 20.77 0.22 2.33
CA PRO A 114 19.90 -0.93 2.12
C PRO A 114 18.89 -1.11 3.27
N PRO A 115 17.74 -1.78 3.01
CA PRO A 115 16.71 -1.97 4.03
C PRO A 115 17.24 -2.77 5.22
N ASN A 116 16.91 -2.33 6.43
CA ASN A 116 17.25 -3.05 7.65
C ASN A 116 16.24 -4.18 7.92
N PRO A 117 16.62 -5.47 7.82
CA PRO A 117 15.69 -6.58 8.04
C PRO A 117 15.17 -6.67 9.48
N GLU A 118 15.91 -6.18 10.48
CA GLU A 118 15.49 -6.24 11.88
C GLU A 118 14.26 -5.37 12.15
N LYS A 119 14.07 -4.27 11.42
CA LYS A 119 12.86 -3.43 11.52
C LYS A 119 11.57 -4.17 11.15
N ALA A 120 11.68 -5.24 10.36
CA ALA A 120 10.52 -5.98 9.86
C ALA A 120 10.02 -7.06 10.82
N VAL A 121 10.79 -7.40 11.87
CA VAL A 121 10.52 -8.51 12.78
C VAL A 121 10.00 -7.98 14.13
N LEU A 122 9.12 -8.74 14.78
CA LEU A 122 8.71 -8.45 16.15
C LEU A 122 9.90 -8.72 17.07
N ASN A 123 10.37 -7.70 17.80
CA ASN A 123 11.30 -7.95 18.92
C ASN A 123 10.53 -8.71 20.00
N GLN A 124 10.81 -10.01 20.11
CA GLN A 124 10.30 -10.88 21.18
C GLN A 124 11.10 -10.65 22.47
#